data_AF-M1YY15-F1
#
_entry.id   AF-M1YY15-F1
#
_cell.length_a   1.000
_cell.length_b   1.000
_cell.length_c   1.000
_cell.angle_alpha   90.00
_cell.angle_beta   90.00
_cell.angle_gamma   90.00
#
_symmetry.space_group_name_H-M   'P 1'
#
loop_
_entity.id
_entity.type
_entity.pdbx_description
1 polymer ?
#
loop_
_entity_poly.entity_id
_entity_poly.type
_entity_poly.pdbx_seq_one_letter_code
_entity_poly.pdbx_strand_id
1 'polypeptide(L)'
;MQWLKFTYWKEWWFKKPETERKRLKSFIPLVLYTFGFVYFVIYLSILNSVNRYKTGDTVKSWFGGDRPELVKLKEEQEREIEKSYKNLRKQVSGGR
;
A
#
# COMPACT_ATOMS: atom_id res chain seq x y z
N MET A 1 28.16 -4.99 18.86
CA MET A 1 28.64 -4.18 17.71
C MET A 1 27.75 -2.98 17.36
N GLN A 2 26.42 -3.03 17.55
CA GLN A 2 25.51 -1.87 17.30
C GLN A 2 25.79 -0.65 18.19
N TRP A 3 26.18 -0.87 19.46
CA TRP A 3 26.47 0.20 20.43
C TRP A 3 27.61 1.14 20.00
N LEU A 4 28.68 0.60 19.41
CA LEU A 4 29.79 1.39 18.88
C LEU A 4 29.35 2.31 17.74
N LYS A 5 28.45 1.86 16.85
CA LYS A 5 27.94 2.70 15.75
C LYS A 5 27.13 3.89 16.28
N PHE A 6 26.34 3.68 17.33
CA PHE A 6 25.51 4.73 17.92
C PHE A 6 26.35 5.80 18.63
N THR A 7 27.45 5.40 19.28
CA THR A 7 28.40 6.34 19.91
C THR A 7 29.15 7.16 18.87
N TYR A 8 29.65 6.56 17.79
CA TYR A 8 30.30 7.29 16.70
C TYR A 8 29.36 8.30 16.02
N TRP A 9 28.10 7.93 15.83
CA TRP A 9 27.11 8.81 15.18
C TRP A 9 26.76 10.02 16.07
N LYS A 10 26.60 9.80 17.38
CA LYS A 10 26.42 10.89 18.35
C LYS A 10 27.63 11.81 18.39
N GLU A 11 28.84 11.27 18.53
CA GLU A 11 30.06 12.09 18.58
C GLU A 11 30.24 12.93 17.32
N TRP A 12 29.99 12.34 16.14
CA TRP A 12 30.02 13.07 14.87
C TRP A 12 29.00 14.21 14.83
N TRP A 13 27.78 13.97 15.32
CA TRP A 13 26.75 14.99 15.42
C TRP A 13 27.14 16.11 16.40
N PHE A 14 27.75 15.76 17.53
CA PHE A 14 28.17 16.70 18.58
C PHE A 14 29.39 17.55 18.20
N LYS A 15 30.30 17.03 17.36
CA LYS A 15 31.47 17.75 16.83
C LYS A 15 31.16 18.82 15.78
N LYS A 16 29.96 18.81 15.18
CA LYS A 16 29.57 19.83 14.18
C LYS A 16 29.34 21.20 14.80
N PRO A 17 29.67 22.30 14.07
CA PRO A 17 29.39 23.66 14.51
C PRO A 17 27.87 23.90 14.65
N GLU A 18 27.49 24.78 15.57
CA GLU A 18 26.07 25.01 15.92
C GLU A 18 25.22 25.48 14.73
N THR A 19 25.81 26.28 13.84
CA THR A 19 25.16 26.80 12.62
C THR A 19 24.78 25.67 11.66
N GLU A 20 25.65 24.68 11.45
CA GLU A 20 25.36 23.49 10.64
C GLU A 20 24.30 22.61 11.29
N ARG A 21 24.39 22.40 12.62
CA ARG A 21 23.41 21.58 13.34
C ARG A 21 22.00 22.20 13.26
N LYS A 22 21.90 23.53 13.32
CA LYS A 22 20.62 24.25 13.18
C LYS A 22 20.02 24.07 11.79
N ARG A 23 20.83 24.15 10.72
CA ARG A 23 20.39 23.88 9.34
C ARG A 23 19.90 22.44 9.17
N LEU A 24 20.66 21.47 9.67
CA LEU A 24 20.25 20.06 9.59
C LEU A 24 18.94 19.81 10.35
N LYS A 25 18.76 20.40 11.53
CA LYS A 25 17.49 20.32 12.28
C LYS A 25 16.31 20.91 11.50
N SER A 26 16.50 22.02 10.77
CA SER A 26 15.41 22.60 9.96
C SER A 26 15.02 21.74 8.76
N PHE A 27 15.89 20.83 8.29
CA PHE A 27 15.54 19.89 7.22
C PHE A 27 14.74 18.68 7.72
N ILE A 28 14.79 18.34 9.00
CA ILE A 28 14.09 17.17 9.56
C ILE A 28 12.58 17.21 9.27
N PRO A 29 11.85 18.31 9.53
CA PRO A 29 10.41 18.37 9.24
C PRO A 29 10.09 18.17 7.76
N LEU A 30 10.89 18.77 6.86
CA LEU A 30 10.71 18.63 5.42
C LEU A 30 10.91 17.18 4.96
N VAL A 31 11.95 16.54 5.46
CA VAL A 31 12.27 15.14 5.15
C VAL A 31 11.16 14.23 5.65
N LEU A 32 10.70 14.39 6.90
CA LEU A 32 9.59 13.61 7.45
C LEU A 32 8.29 13.80 6.66
N TYR A 33 7.97 15.05 6.30
CA TYR A 33 6.81 15.35 5.47
C TYR A 33 6.91 14.68 4.10
N THR A 34 8.08 14.75 3.47
CA THR A 34 8.33 14.15 2.16
C THR A 34 8.14 12.63 2.20
N PHE A 35 8.71 11.95 3.20
CA PHE A 35 8.52 10.52 3.37
C PHE A 35 7.06 10.15 3.64
N GLY A 36 6.36 10.91 4.50
CA GLY A 36 4.94 10.70 4.77
C GLY A 36 4.08 10.86 3.51
N PHE A 37 4.33 11.91 2.74
CA PHE A 37 3.62 12.17 1.48
C PHE A 37 3.89 11.08 0.44
N VAL A 38 5.16 10.71 0.22
CA VAL A 38 5.53 9.66 -0.74
C VAL A 38 4.90 8.32 -0.33
N TYR A 39 4.97 7.96 0.95
CA TYR A 39 4.32 6.76 1.47
C TYR A 39 2.81 6.79 1.22
N PHE A 40 2.15 7.92 1.50
CA PHE A 40 0.72 8.09 1.26
C PHE A 40 0.34 7.93 -0.21
N VAL A 41 1.10 8.53 -1.12
CA VAL A 41 0.86 8.42 -2.57
C VAL A 41 1.05 6.98 -3.04
N ILE A 42 2.14 6.30 -2.61
CA ILE A 42 2.38 4.89 -2.95
C ILE A 42 1.25 4.02 -2.39
N TYR A 43 0.85 4.24 -1.15
CA TYR A 43 -0.23 3.50 -0.50
C TYR A 43 -1.55 3.62 -1.27
N LEU A 44 -1.94 4.84 -1.64
CA LEU A 44 -3.13 5.08 -2.46
C LEU A 44 -2.99 4.47 -3.86
N SER A 45 -1.81 4.54 -4.48
CA SER A 45 -1.55 3.95 -5.78
C SER A 45 -1.72 2.43 -5.74
N ILE A 46 -1.23 1.77 -4.70
CA ILE A 46 -1.38 0.32 -4.52
C ILE A 46 -2.85 -0.02 -4.30
N LEU A 47 -3.55 0.70 -3.41
CA LEU A 47 -4.98 0.49 -3.19
C LEU A 47 -5.79 0.66 -4.49
N ASN A 48 -5.52 1.73 -5.24
CA ASN A 48 -6.20 1.98 -6.51
C ASN A 48 -5.87 0.89 -7.54
N SER A 49 -4.62 0.44 -7.63
CA SER A 49 -4.22 -0.62 -8.56
C SER A 49 -4.86 -1.97 -8.22
N VAL A 50 -4.88 -2.35 -6.94
CA VAL A 50 -5.47 -3.62 -6.49
C VAL A 50 -6.99 -3.61 -6.63
N ASN A 51 -7.62 -2.44 -6.48
CA ASN A 51 -9.07 -2.29 -6.53
C ASN A 51 -9.61 -1.79 -7.88
N ARG A 52 -8.75 -1.64 -8.91
CA ARG A 52 -9.09 -1.12 -10.25
C ARG A 52 -10.20 -1.90 -10.95
N TYR A 53 -10.38 -3.18 -10.60
CA TYR A 53 -11.42 -4.06 -11.15
C TYR A 53 -12.49 -4.46 -10.11
N LYS A 54 -12.41 -3.92 -8.89
CA LYS A 54 -13.38 -4.17 -7.82
C LYS A 54 -14.26 -2.95 -7.66
N THR A 55 -15.48 -3.01 -8.22
CA THR A 55 -16.50 -1.96 -8.17
C THR A 55 -17.16 -1.87 -6.78
N GLY A 56 -16.36 -1.74 -5.72
CA GLY A 56 -16.83 -1.63 -4.33
C GLY A 56 -15.84 -0.85 -3.47
N ASP A 57 -16.34 -0.26 -2.38
CA ASP A 57 -15.65 0.73 -1.54
C ASP A 57 -14.14 0.49 -1.40
N THR A 58 -13.37 1.44 -1.94
CA THR A 58 -11.91 1.40 -2.16
C THR A 58 -11.08 1.50 -0.88
N VAL A 59 -11.70 1.88 0.22
CA VAL A 59 -11.05 1.89 1.54
C VAL A 59 -11.58 0.67 2.29
N LYS A 60 -10.69 -0.12 2.90
CA LYS A 60 -11.07 -1.09 3.94
C LYS A 60 -11.66 -0.29 5.10
N SER A 61 -12.93 0.05 4.97
CA SER A 61 -13.71 0.67 6.01
C SER A 61 -13.82 -0.36 7.13
N TRP A 62 -13.33 -0.02 8.32
CA TRP A 62 -13.49 -0.85 9.52
C TRP A 62 -14.97 -1.13 9.84
N PHE A 63 -15.90 -0.43 9.18
CA PHE A 63 -17.34 -0.47 9.38
C PHE A 63 -18.17 -0.79 8.11
N GLY A 64 -17.54 -1.01 6.95
CA GLY A 64 -18.25 -0.96 5.65
C GLY A 64 -18.13 -2.22 4.79
N GLY A 65 -17.23 -3.14 5.13
CA GLY A 65 -17.01 -4.37 4.35
C GLY A 65 -18.15 -5.39 4.39
N ASP A 66 -18.98 -5.34 5.43
CA ASP A 66 -20.00 -6.36 5.74
C ASP A 66 -21.44 -5.92 5.38
N ARG A 67 -21.60 -4.87 4.58
CA ARG A 67 -22.94 -4.49 4.11
C ARG A 67 -23.49 -5.59 3.21
N PRO A 68 -24.67 -6.17 3.51
CA PRO A 68 -25.19 -7.34 2.81
C PRO A 68 -25.42 -7.10 1.31
N GLU A 69 -25.71 -5.86 0.91
CA GLU A 69 -25.83 -5.46 -0.49
C GLU A 69 -24.51 -5.61 -1.27
N LEU A 70 -23.39 -5.21 -0.66
CA LEU A 70 -22.06 -5.31 -1.29
C LEU A 70 -21.57 -6.77 -1.37
N VAL A 71 -21.95 -7.61 -0.41
CA VAL A 71 -21.64 -9.05 -0.43
C VAL A 71 -22.42 -9.73 -1.55
N LYS A 72 -23.73 -9.47 -1.67
CA LYS A 72 -24.56 -10.02 -2.76
C LYS A 72 -24.06 -9.61 -4.14
N LEU A 73 -23.72 -8.34 -4.34
CA LEU A 73 -23.15 -7.83 -5.59
C LEU A 73 -21.83 -8.53 -5.96
N LYS A 74 -20.98 -8.86 -4.98
CA LYS A 74 -19.74 -9.61 -5.22
C LYS A 74 -20.02 -11.06 -5.61
N GLU A 75 -20.91 -11.74 -4.88
CA GLU A 75 -21.29 -13.12 -5.17
C GLU A 75 -21.97 -13.26 -6.54
N GLU A 76 -22.73 -12.26 -6.97
CA GLU A 76 -23.36 -12.23 -8.30
C GLU A 76 -22.31 -12.04 -9.40
N GLN A 77 -21.38 -11.09 -9.24
CA GLN A 77 -20.28 -10.91 -10.19
C GLN A 77 -19.38 -12.15 -10.30
N GLU A 78 -19.04 -12.79 -9.17
CA GLU A 78 -18.26 -14.03 -9.17
C GLU A 78 -19.00 -15.17 -9.90
N ARG A 79 -20.32 -15.31 -9.68
CA ARG A 79 -21.15 -16.29 -10.40
C ARG A 79 -21.22 -16.03 -11.91
N GLU A 80 -21.31 -14.77 -12.33
CA GLU A 80 -21.32 -14.42 -13.76
C GLU A 80 -19.97 -14.69 -14.42
N ILE A 81 -18.88 -14.36 -13.74
CA ILE A 81 -17.52 -14.65 -14.20
C ILE A 81 -17.31 -16.17 -14.32
N GLU A 82 -17.73 -16.95 -13.32
CA GLU A 82 -17.62 -18.41 -13.35
C GLU A 82 -18.43 -19.02 -14.51
N LYS A 83 -19.66 -18.55 -14.74
CA LYS A 83 -20.48 -18.97 -15.89
C LYS A 83 -19.82 -18.61 -17.22
N SER A 84 -19.21 -17.44 -17.33
CA SER A 84 -18.47 -17.01 -18.52
C SER A 84 -17.27 -17.94 -18.80
N TYR A 85 -16.45 -18.25 -17.79
CA TYR A 85 -15.33 -19.19 -17.94
C TYR A 85 -15.77 -20.63 -18.21
N LYS A 86 -16.90 -21.07 -17.64
CA LYS A 86 -17.46 -22.40 -17.92
C LYS A 86 -17.84 -22.56 -19.39
N ASN A 87 -18.34 -21.50 -20.03
CA ASN A 87 -18.68 -21.48 -21.44
C ASN A 87 -17.47 -21.24 -22.37
N LEU A 88 -16.39 -20.66 -21.84
CA LEU A 88 -15.13 -20.41 -22.58
C LEU A 88 -14.14 -21.58 -22.51
N ARG A 89 -14.29 -22.53 -21.56
CA ARG A 89 -13.53 -23.79 -21.60
C ARG A 89 -13.99 -24.62 -22.81
N LYS A 90 -13.24 -24.55 -23.90
CA LYS A 90 -13.31 -25.54 -24.98
C LYS A 90 -13.07 -26.91 -24.35
N GLN A 91 -14.09 -27.77 -24.29
CA GLN A 91 -13.88 -29.17 -23.94
C GLN A 91 -12.99 -29.75 -25.04
N VAL A 92 -11.72 -29.96 -24.75
CA VAL A 92 -10.85 -30.75 -25.62
C VAL A 92 -11.34 -32.18 -25.45
N SER A 93 -12.04 -32.71 -26.45
CA SER A 93 -12.31 -34.14 -26.54
C SER A 93 -10.96 -34.83 -26.61
N GLY A 94 -10.48 -35.36 -25.48
CA GLY A 94 -9.35 -36.27 -25.43
C GLY A 94 -9.72 -37.53 -26.20
N GLY A 95 -9.52 -37.51 -27.51
CA GLY A 95 -9.62 -38.65 -28.39
C GLY A 95 -8.26 -39.29 -28.56
N ARG A 96 -7.86 -40.12 -27.60
CA ARG A 96 -7.13 -41.39 -27.72
C ARG A 96 -6.61 -41.84 -26.36
#